data_AF-A0A2N7AR47-F1
#
_entry.id   AF-A0A2N7AR47-F1
#
_cell.length_a   1.000
_cell.length_b   1.000
_cell.length_c   1.000
_cell.angle_alpha   90.00
_cell.angle_beta   90.00
_cell.angle_gamma   90.00
#
_symmetry.space_group_name_H-M   'P 1'
#
loop_
_entity.id
_entity.type
_entity.pdbx_description
1 polymer ?
#
loop_
_entity_poly.entity_id
_entity_poly.type
_entity_poly.pdbx_seq_one_letter_code
_entity_poly.pdbx_strand_id
1 'polypeptide(L)'
;MMDKTGFLIDLEKDLKKYGVSNSDDYIEYYSEYLDDLIENGMSSEAAVNSVGGVKKILLNILSDEKVKIPKVKNRLQRIILLSASFPIWGPIVAALYIIALAIVFSLIICALAFMAAGLWTFLGSFIVIFKIGFTYALLQFGISLILLGLGILFEQFLIGFSGAIYNLNRSLFKKFSSRGIEA
;
A
#
# COMPACT_ATOMS: atom_id res chain seq x y z
N MET A 1 -18.85 24.04 -47.37
CA MET A 1 -20.12 23.89 -46.64
C MET A 1 -20.19 22.45 -46.18
N MET A 2 -20.84 22.17 -45.04
CA MET A 2 -20.86 20.83 -44.46
C MET A 2 -22.23 20.19 -44.72
N ASP A 3 -22.24 18.95 -45.19
CA ASP A 3 -23.48 18.17 -45.37
C ASP A 3 -23.91 17.50 -44.04
N LYS A 4 -25.09 16.86 -44.06
CA LYS A 4 -25.65 16.15 -42.90
C LYS A 4 -24.73 15.04 -42.38
N THR A 5 -24.14 14.26 -43.28
CA THR A 5 -23.31 13.10 -42.94
C THR A 5 -22.01 13.54 -42.27
N GLY A 6 -21.33 14.54 -42.84
CA GLY A 6 -20.15 15.15 -42.24
C GLY A 6 -20.45 15.77 -40.87
N PHE A 7 -21.63 16.36 -40.71
CA PHE A 7 -22.10 16.89 -39.43
C PHE A 7 -22.23 15.83 -38.34
N LEU A 8 -22.91 14.71 -38.62
CA LEU A 8 -23.11 13.66 -37.62
C LEU A 8 -21.80 12.96 -37.26
N ILE A 9 -20.91 12.74 -38.23
CA ILE A 9 -19.59 12.12 -37.99
C ILE A 9 -18.74 13.01 -37.07
N ASP A 10 -18.67 14.32 -37.32
CA ASP A 10 -17.89 15.23 -36.49
C ASP A 10 -18.49 15.35 -35.08
N LEU A 11 -19.83 15.37 -34.97
CA LEU A 11 -20.52 15.39 -33.68
C LEU A 11 -20.25 14.11 -32.88
N GLU A 12 -20.34 12.94 -33.50
CA GLU A 12 -20.08 11.64 -32.85
C GLU A 12 -18.65 11.54 -32.34
N LYS A 13 -17.70 11.99 -33.17
CA LYS A 13 -16.27 12.03 -32.82
C LYS A 13 -16.02 12.92 -31.60
N ASP A 14 -16.62 14.10 -31.56
CA ASP A 14 -16.48 15.00 -30.42
C ASP A 14 -17.17 14.43 -29.17
N LEU A 15 -18.39 13.88 -29.28
CA LEU A 15 -19.08 13.25 -28.15
C LEU A 15 -18.29 12.08 -27.55
N LYS A 16 -17.69 11.23 -28.38
CA LYS A 16 -16.78 10.16 -27.95
C LYS A 16 -15.53 10.70 -27.25
N LYS A 17 -14.96 11.80 -27.76
CA LYS A 17 -13.80 12.47 -27.13
C LYS A 17 -14.11 13.00 -25.73
N TYR A 18 -15.32 13.51 -25.50
CA TYR A 18 -15.78 13.94 -24.18
C TYR A 18 -16.30 12.79 -23.30
N GLY A 19 -16.36 11.57 -23.83
CA GLY A 19 -16.76 10.37 -23.09
C GLY A 19 -18.25 10.29 -22.80
N VAL A 20 -19.11 10.98 -23.56
CA VAL A 20 -20.56 10.96 -23.35
C VAL A 20 -21.09 9.53 -23.56
N SER A 21 -21.65 8.91 -22.52
CA SER A 21 -22.07 7.49 -22.58
C SER A 21 -23.37 7.26 -23.34
N ASN A 22 -24.22 8.29 -23.47
CA ASN A 22 -25.44 8.28 -24.27
C ASN A 22 -25.24 9.06 -25.59
N SER A 23 -24.07 8.92 -26.21
CA SER A 23 -23.76 9.60 -27.48
C SER A 23 -24.74 9.24 -28.58
N ASP A 24 -25.15 7.97 -28.64
CA ASP A 24 -25.96 7.43 -29.73
C ASP A 24 -27.37 8.05 -29.72
N ASP A 25 -27.99 8.21 -28.54
CA ASP A 25 -29.27 8.90 -28.35
C ASP A 25 -29.25 10.34 -28.92
N TYR A 26 -28.14 11.07 -28.72
CA TYR A 26 -28.00 12.43 -29.23
C TYR A 26 -27.78 12.45 -30.74
N ILE A 27 -27.00 11.49 -31.29
CA ILE A 27 -26.79 11.38 -32.73
C ILE A 27 -28.09 11.03 -33.46
N GLU A 28 -28.89 10.12 -32.89
CA GLU A 28 -30.19 9.74 -33.44
C GLU A 28 -31.17 10.93 -33.44
N TYR A 29 -31.30 11.63 -32.31
CA TYR A 29 -32.15 12.83 -32.20
C TYR A 29 -31.81 13.90 -33.25
N TYR A 30 -30.51 14.21 -33.42
CA TYR A 30 -30.10 15.22 -34.40
C TYR A 30 -30.17 14.71 -35.85
N SER A 31 -30.07 13.40 -36.08
CA SER A 31 -30.31 12.81 -37.39
C SER A 31 -31.77 12.98 -37.81
N GLU A 32 -32.72 12.61 -36.96
CA GLU A 32 -34.16 12.77 -37.21
C GLU A 32 -34.53 14.24 -37.38
N TYR A 33 -34.05 15.12 -36.49
CA TYR A 33 -34.32 16.55 -36.58
C TYR A 33 -33.80 17.18 -37.89
N LEU A 34 -32.65 16.73 -38.39
CA LEU A 34 -32.11 17.20 -39.67
C LEU A 34 -32.88 16.60 -40.86
N ASP A 35 -33.36 15.37 -40.76
CA ASP A 35 -34.23 14.76 -41.79
C ASP A 35 -35.55 15.51 -41.91
N ASP A 36 -36.21 15.84 -40.80
CA ASP A 36 -37.43 16.65 -40.81
C ASP A 36 -37.21 17.99 -41.52
N LEU A 37 -36.09 18.65 -41.28
CA LEU A 37 -35.76 19.92 -41.94
C LEU A 37 -35.55 19.76 -43.45
N ILE A 38 -34.95 18.65 -43.87
CA ILE A 38 -34.73 18.34 -45.29
C ILE A 38 -36.06 17.98 -45.97
N GLU A 39 -36.91 17.20 -45.32
CA GLU A 39 -38.25 16.86 -45.81
C GLU A 39 -39.16 18.10 -45.94
N ASN A 40 -38.97 19.09 -45.07
CA ASN A 40 -39.65 20.39 -45.14
C ASN A 40 -39.08 21.33 -46.23
N GLY A 41 -38.20 20.84 -47.11
CA GLY A 41 -37.72 21.54 -48.30
C GLY A 41 -36.42 22.32 -48.12
N MET A 42 -35.69 22.15 -47.01
CA MET A 42 -34.34 22.71 -46.87
C MET A 42 -33.30 21.81 -47.54
N SER A 43 -32.26 22.41 -48.13
CA SER A 43 -31.07 21.63 -48.53
C SER A 43 -30.33 21.15 -47.28
N SER A 44 -29.61 20.03 -47.37
CA SER A 44 -28.86 19.48 -46.22
C SER A 44 -27.89 20.47 -45.59
N GLU A 45 -27.30 21.36 -46.40
CA GLU A 45 -26.38 22.40 -45.96
C GLU A 45 -27.10 23.53 -45.20
N ALA A 46 -28.30 23.90 -45.66
CA ALA A 46 -29.14 24.89 -44.99
C ALA A 46 -29.68 24.36 -43.65
N ALA A 47 -30.03 23.07 -43.59
CA ALA A 47 -30.44 22.39 -42.38
C ALA A 47 -29.32 22.39 -41.32
N VAL A 48 -28.09 22.01 -41.69
CA VAL A 48 -26.94 22.04 -40.74
C VAL A 48 -26.63 23.45 -40.24
N ASN A 49 -26.77 24.46 -41.10
CA ASN A 49 -26.59 25.87 -40.72
C ASN A 49 -27.70 26.38 -39.78
N SER A 50 -28.94 25.92 -39.93
CA SER A 50 -30.07 26.36 -39.09
C SER A 50 -29.92 25.92 -37.63
N VAL A 51 -29.33 24.74 -37.39
CA VAL A 51 -29.07 24.22 -36.03
C VAL A 51 -27.83 24.86 -35.37
N GLY A 52 -27.03 25.62 -36.14
CA GLY A 52 -25.90 26.39 -35.62
C GLY A 52 -24.57 25.64 -35.54
N GLY A 53 -24.46 24.50 -36.23
CA GLY A 53 -23.22 23.74 -36.41
C GLY A 53 -22.74 22.93 -35.20
N VAL A 54 -21.72 22.09 -35.42
CA VAL A 54 -21.27 21.04 -34.48
C VAL A 54 -20.88 21.61 -33.13
N LYS A 55 -20.12 22.71 -33.09
CA LYS A 55 -19.61 23.30 -31.84
C LYS A 55 -20.73 23.77 -30.90
N LYS A 56 -21.78 24.38 -31.46
CA LYS A 56 -22.89 24.92 -30.67
C LYS A 56 -23.73 23.79 -30.08
N ILE A 57 -23.98 22.76 -30.88
CA ILE A 57 -24.73 21.57 -30.47
C ILE A 57 -23.96 20.77 -29.43
N LEU A 58 -22.65 20.59 -29.61
CA LEU A 58 -21.77 19.98 -28.62
C LEU A 58 -21.82 20.72 -27.28
N LEU A 59 -21.78 22.05 -27.28
CA LEU A 59 -21.90 22.87 -26.06
C LEU A 59 -23.27 22.70 -25.38
N ASN A 60 -24.35 22.67 -26.16
CA ASN A 60 -25.70 22.43 -25.64
C ASN A 60 -25.83 21.05 -25.03
N ILE A 61 -25.31 20.01 -25.69
CA ILE A 61 -25.30 18.64 -25.17
C ILE A 61 -24.47 18.63 -23.88
N LEU A 62 -23.23 19.09 -23.88
CA LEU A 62 -22.37 19.07 -22.68
C LEU A 62 -22.91 19.88 -21.49
N SER A 63 -23.84 20.79 -21.72
CA SER A 63 -24.51 21.60 -20.69
C SER A 63 -25.86 21.02 -20.26
N ASP A 64 -26.36 19.98 -20.91
CA ASP A 64 -27.57 19.26 -20.56
C ASP A 64 -27.31 18.33 -19.36
N GLU A 65 -28.15 18.47 -18.33
CA GLU A 65 -28.08 17.69 -17.08
C GLU A 65 -28.28 16.19 -17.31
N LYS A 66 -28.90 15.80 -18.43
CA LYS A 66 -29.10 14.40 -18.84
C LYS A 66 -27.83 13.75 -19.41
N VAL A 67 -26.77 14.51 -19.69
CA VAL A 67 -25.53 13.95 -20.21
C VAL A 67 -24.85 13.11 -19.15
N LYS A 68 -24.68 11.83 -19.47
CA LYS A 68 -23.97 10.87 -18.63
C LYS A 68 -22.51 10.83 -19.06
N ILE A 69 -21.70 11.77 -18.55
CA ILE A 69 -20.24 11.68 -18.63
C ILE A 69 -19.78 10.75 -17.49
N PRO A 70 -19.16 9.59 -17.78
CA PRO A 70 -18.58 8.75 -16.76
C PRO A 70 -17.53 9.58 -16.02
N LYS A 71 -17.72 9.78 -14.71
CA LYS A 71 -16.72 10.41 -13.86
C LYS A 71 -15.42 9.65 -14.07
N VAL A 72 -14.46 10.28 -14.73
CA VAL A 72 -13.11 9.73 -14.87
C VAL A 72 -12.59 9.60 -13.45
N LYS A 73 -12.63 8.37 -12.92
CA LYS A 73 -12.17 8.06 -11.56
C LYS A 73 -10.66 8.28 -11.58
N ASN A 74 -10.26 9.52 -11.27
CA ASN A 74 -8.91 10.02 -11.47
C ASN A 74 -7.91 9.03 -10.86
N ARG A 75 -7.14 8.36 -11.72
CA ARG A 75 -6.03 7.48 -11.29
C ARG A 75 -5.08 8.24 -10.35
N LEU A 76 -4.93 9.55 -10.58
CA LEU A 76 -4.20 10.47 -9.72
C LEU A 76 -4.77 10.59 -8.31
N GLN A 77 -6.09 10.67 -8.11
CA GLN A 77 -6.69 10.68 -6.77
C GLN A 77 -6.41 9.37 -6.02
N ARG A 78 -6.45 8.23 -6.72
CA ARG A 78 -6.12 6.94 -6.11
C ARG A 78 -4.63 6.85 -5.74
N ILE A 79 -3.75 7.38 -6.59
CA ILE A 79 -2.30 7.41 -6.33
C ILE A 79 -1.97 8.39 -5.20
N ILE A 80 -2.62 9.55 -5.14
CA ILE A 80 -2.40 10.55 -4.08
C ILE A 80 -2.93 10.03 -2.74
N LEU A 81 -4.10 9.37 -2.71
CA LEU A 81 -4.61 8.73 -1.48
C LEU A 81 -3.71 7.57 -1.02
N LEU A 82 -3.17 6.79 -1.96
CA LEU A 82 -2.24 5.71 -1.65
C LEU A 82 -0.86 6.24 -1.21
N SER A 83 -0.39 7.32 -1.83
CA SER A 83 0.87 7.99 -1.51
C SER A 83 0.80 8.80 -0.23
N ALA A 84 -0.35 9.34 0.16
CA ALA A 84 -0.56 9.98 1.45
C ALA A 84 -0.56 8.98 2.61
N SER A 85 -0.74 7.68 2.32
CA SER A 85 -0.56 6.62 3.31
C SER A 85 0.93 6.28 3.52
N PHE A 86 1.77 6.37 2.49
CA PHE A 86 3.20 6.05 2.55
C PHE A 86 4.03 6.82 3.62
N PRO A 87 3.84 8.14 3.86
CA PRO A 87 4.58 8.86 4.90
C PRO A 87 4.25 8.41 6.31
N ILE A 88 3.13 7.71 6.54
CA ILE A 88 2.75 7.17 7.85
C ILE A 88 3.30 5.74 8.01
N TRP A 89 3.24 4.91 6.97
CA TRP A 89 3.74 3.54 7.04
C TRP A 89 5.26 3.45 7.18
N GLY A 90 6.02 4.33 6.52
CA GLY A 90 7.48 4.39 6.61
C GLY A 90 8.00 4.43 8.06
N PRO A 91 7.64 5.45 8.85
CA PRO A 91 8.09 5.56 10.24
C PRO A 91 7.53 4.45 11.14
N ILE A 92 6.32 3.93 10.89
CA ILE A 92 5.77 2.81 11.68
C ILE A 92 6.60 1.54 11.48
N VAL A 93 6.89 1.18 10.23
CA VAL A 93 7.71 0.00 9.91
C VAL A 93 9.13 0.17 10.44
N ALA A 94 9.71 1.36 10.28
CA ALA A 94 11.03 1.68 10.81
C ALA A 94 11.07 1.58 12.34
N ALA A 95 10.06 2.13 13.04
CA ALA A 95 9.97 2.04 14.49
C ALA A 95 9.86 0.59 14.96
N LEU A 96 9.00 -0.22 14.32
CA LEU A 96 8.84 -1.62 14.65
C LEU A 96 10.14 -2.42 14.45
N TYR A 97 10.88 -2.12 13.38
CA TYR A 97 12.19 -2.71 13.11
C TYR A 97 13.23 -2.32 14.18
N ILE A 98 13.30 -1.04 14.56
CA ILE A 98 14.21 -0.55 15.59
C ILE A 98 13.87 -1.17 16.95
N ILE A 99 12.58 -1.27 17.30
CA ILE A 99 12.14 -1.91 18.55
C ILE A 99 12.57 -3.38 18.58
N ALA A 100 12.39 -4.12 17.47
CA ALA A 100 12.83 -5.50 17.39
C ALA A 100 14.35 -5.63 17.57
N LEU A 101 15.14 -4.76 16.91
CA LEU A 101 16.60 -4.73 17.11
C LEU A 101 16.99 -4.38 18.54
N ALA A 102 16.31 -3.41 19.16
CA ALA A 102 16.58 -2.99 20.53
C ALA A 102 16.32 -4.13 21.53
N ILE A 103 15.25 -4.92 21.33
CA ILE A 103 14.96 -6.10 22.15
C ILE A 103 16.09 -7.13 22.03
N VAL A 104 16.49 -7.47 20.80
CA VAL A 104 17.58 -8.44 20.57
C VAL A 104 18.88 -7.95 21.22
N PHE A 105 19.23 -6.68 21.04
CA PHE A 105 20.44 -6.10 21.61
C PHE A 105 20.41 -6.07 23.14
N SER A 106 19.27 -5.72 23.73
CA SER A 106 19.06 -5.73 25.18
C SER A 106 19.26 -7.14 25.77
N LEU A 107 18.69 -8.17 25.13
CA LEU A 107 18.85 -9.55 25.57
C LEU A 107 20.30 -10.02 25.52
N ILE A 108 21.06 -9.62 24.49
CA ILE A 108 22.49 -9.93 24.37
C ILE A 108 23.27 -9.26 25.51
N ILE A 109 23.01 -7.98 25.79
CA ILE A 109 23.68 -7.26 26.88
C ILE A 109 23.35 -7.91 28.22
N CYS A 110 22.10 -8.27 28.48
CA CYS A 110 21.70 -8.96 29.70
C CYS A 110 22.44 -10.30 29.84
N ALA A 111 22.50 -11.11 28.79
CA ALA A 111 23.22 -12.37 28.81
C ALA A 111 24.71 -12.19 29.18
N LEU A 112 25.38 -11.24 28.52
CA LEU A 112 26.79 -10.91 28.78
C LEU A 112 26.99 -10.38 30.21
N ALA A 113 26.10 -9.51 30.68
CA ALA A 113 26.18 -8.95 32.03
C ALA A 113 26.03 -10.04 33.10
N PHE A 114 25.06 -10.96 32.93
CA PHE A 114 24.88 -12.08 33.85
C PHE A 114 26.05 -13.06 33.83
N MET A 115 26.61 -13.37 32.64
CA MET A 115 27.81 -14.19 32.53
C MET A 115 29.02 -13.53 33.21
N ALA A 116 29.28 -12.25 32.93
CA ALA A 116 30.40 -11.52 33.52
C ALA A 116 30.27 -11.41 35.06
N ALA A 117 29.08 -11.05 35.55
CA ALA A 117 28.81 -10.97 36.98
C ALA A 117 28.90 -12.34 37.66
N GLY A 118 28.38 -13.40 37.02
CA GLY A 118 28.48 -14.77 37.48
C GLY A 118 29.93 -15.23 37.59
N LEU A 119 30.75 -15.02 36.55
CA LEU A 119 32.18 -15.36 36.56
C LEU A 119 32.95 -14.57 37.62
N TRP A 120 32.69 -13.27 37.73
CA TRP A 120 33.35 -12.42 38.72
C TRP A 120 33.05 -12.85 40.15
N THR A 121 31.77 -13.11 40.45
CA THR A 121 31.34 -13.56 41.78
C THR A 121 31.80 -14.97 42.09
N PHE A 122 31.91 -15.85 41.09
CA PHE A 122 32.48 -17.18 41.22
C PHE A 122 33.95 -17.13 41.64
N LEU A 123 34.78 -16.37 40.91
CA LEU A 123 36.19 -16.17 41.26
C LEU A 123 36.33 -15.48 42.63
N GLY A 124 35.50 -14.47 42.89
CA GLY A 124 35.48 -13.77 44.17
C GLY A 124 35.12 -14.66 45.36
N SER A 125 34.35 -15.73 45.15
CA SER A 125 33.95 -16.65 46.22
C SER A 125 35.16 -17.30 46.87
N PHE A 126 36.20 -17.64 46.10
CA PHE A 126 37.44 -18.22 46.63
C PHE A 126 38.19 -17.25 47.56
N ILE A 127 38.15 -15.96 47.27
CA ILE A 127 38.79 -14.92 48.11
C ILE A 127 38.03 -14.75 49.43
N VAL A 128 36.69 -14.80 49.37
CA VAL A 128 35.81 -14.63 50.53
C VAL A 128 35.98 -15.74 51.57
N ILE A 129 36.33 -16.97 51.14
CA ILE A 129 36.65 -18.09 52.04
C ILE A 129 37.73 -17.68 53.06
N PHE A 130 38.78 -17.01 52.60
CA PHE A 130 39.93 -16.63 53.44
C PHE A 130 39.74 -15.33 54.21
N LYS A 131 38.79 -14.47 53.81
CA LYS A 131 38.62 -13.11 54.37
C LYS A 131 37.47 -13.00 55.38
N ILE A 132 36.35 -13.67 55.12
CA ILE A 132 35.09 -13.46 55.85
C ILE A 132 34.61 -14.77 56.48
N GLY A 133 34.74 -15.88 55.75
CA GLY A 133 34.41 -17.22 56.25
C GLY A 133 33.66 -18.08 55.25
N PHE A 134 33.61 -19.38 55.55
CA PHE A 134 33.09 -20.41 54.65
C PHE A 134 31.61 -20.22 54.26
N THR A 135 30.75 -19.85 55.22
CA THR A 135 29.30 -19.72 55.01
C THR A 135 28.96 -18.62 53.99
N TYR A 136 29.64 -17.48 54.08
CA TYR A 136 29.46 -16.36 53.15
C TYR A 136 29.98 -16.69 51.75
N ALA A 137 31.11 -17.40 51.67
CA ALA A 137 31.65 -17.86 50.40
C ALA A 137 30.71 -18.86 49.71
N LEU A 138 30.09 -19.77 50.47
CA LEU A 138 29.13 -20.74 49.93
C LEU A 138 27.87 -20.06 49.38
N LEU A 139 27.37 -19.03 50.08
CA LEU A 139 26.24 -18.23 49.62
C LEU A 139 26.59 -17.48 48.33
N GLN A 140 27.74 -16.81 48.29
CA GLN A 140 28.21 -16.11 47.10
C GLN A 140 28.43 -17.05 45.91
N PHE A 141 28.95 -18.26 46.18
CA PHE A 141 29.09 -19.30 45.17
C PHE A 141 27.72 -19.72 44.61
N GLY A 142 26.71 -19.90 45.47
CA GLY A 142 25.33 -20.15 45.05
C GLY A 142 24.77 -19.05 44.15
N ILE A 143 24.98 -17.78 44.50
CA ILE A 143 24.57 -16.62 43.67
C ILE A 143 25.27 -16.66 42.31
N SER A 144 26.57 -16.99 42.28
CA SER A 144 27.32 -17.06 41.03
C SER A 144 26.75 -18.11 40.06
N LEU A 145 26.35 -19.28 40.58
CA LEU A 145 25.71 -20.32 39.77
C LEU A 145 24.34 -19.88 39.22
N ILE A 146 23.54 -19.16 40.03
CA ILE A 146 22.25 -18.61 39.57
C ILE A 146 22.48 -17.60 38.45
N LEU A 147 23.44 -16.70 38.59
CA LEU A 147 23.76 -15.69 37.57
C LEU A 147 24.28 -16.33 36.27
N LEU A 148 25.18 -17.31 36.37
CA LEU A 148 25.66 -18.07 35.22
C LEU A 148 24.53 -18.84 34.54
N GLY A 149 23.66 -19.49 35.33
CA GLY A 149 22.49 -20.20 34.83
C GLY A 149 21.53 -19.28 34.08
N LEU A 150 21.25 -18.08 34.63
CA LEU A 150 20.45 -17.06 33.94
C LEU A 150 21.10 -16.64 32.62
N GLY A 151 22.41 -16.39 32.59
CA GLY A 151 23.14 -16.06 31.37
C GLY A 151 22.94 -17.10 30.26
N ILE A 152 23.07 -18.39 30.58
CA ILE A 152 22.87 -19.50 29.63
C ILE A 152 21.40 -19.58 29.16
N LEU A 153 20.43 -19.36 30.05
CA LEU A 153 19.02 -19.35 29.68
C LEU A 153 18.70 -18.23 28.67
N PHE A 154 19.26 -17.03 28.86
CA PHE A 154 19.11 -15.93 27.90
C PHE A 154 19.71 -16.26 26.53
N GLU A 155 20.86 -16.94 26.50
CA GLU A 155 21.48 -17.40 25.25
C GLU A 155 20.61 -18.43 24.52
N GLN A 156 20.09 -19.44 25.24
CA GLN A 156 19.19 -20.43 24.65
C GLN A 156 17.90 -19.80 24.12
N PHE A 157 17.35 -18.83 24.85
CA PHE A 157 16.17 -18.09 24.42
C PHE A 157 16.42 -17.33 23.11
N LEU A 158 17.58 -16.68 22.97
CA LEU A 158 17.98 -15.99 21.74
C LEU A 158 18.10 -16.94 20.54
N ILE A 159 18.72 -18.11 20.73
CA ILE A 159 18.87 -19.11 19.67
C ILE A 159 17.50 -19.67 19.26
N GLY A 160 16.64 -20.00 20.24
CA GLY A 160 15.29 -20.48 19.98
C GLY A 160 14.43 -19.46 19.24
N PHE A 161 14.52 -18.19 19.63
CA PHE A 161 13.82 -17.08 18.96
C PHE A 161 14.30 -16.90 17.52
N SER A 162 15.60 -16.95 17.27
CA SER A 162 16.19 -16.90 15.92
C SER A 162 15.69 -18.06 15.04
N GLY A 163 15.66 -19.28 15.60
CA GLY A 163 15.12 -20.45 14.92
C GLY A 163 13.64 -20.31 14.58
N ALA A 164 12.83 -19.72 15.47
CA ALA A 164 11.42 -19.45 15.23
C ALA A 164 11.22 -18.47 14.06
N ILE A 165 12.01 -17.39 14.01
CA ILE A 165 11.98 -16.43 12.90
C ILE A 165 12.38 -17.10 11.57
N TYR A 166 13.44 -17.90 11.57
CA TYR A 166 13.88 -18.64 10.38
C TYR A 166 12.79 -19.57 9.85
N ASN A 167 12.14 -20.33 10.74
CA ASN A 167 11.07 -21.25 10.37
C ASN A 167 9.83 -20.52 9.85
N LEU A 168 9.47 -19.37 10.46
CA LEU A 168 8.37 -18.53 10.01
C LEU A 168 8.65 -17.97 8.60
N ASN A 169 9.85 -17.42 8.39
CA ASN A 169 10.26 -16.89 7.09
C ASN A 169 10.25 -17.99 6.01
N ARG A 170 10.81 -19.16 6.32
CA ARG A 170 10.81 -20.33 5.43
C ARG A 170 9.38 -20.78 5.08
N SER A 171 8.47 -20.80 6.04
CA SER A 171 7.06 -21.18 5.82
C SER A 171 6.34 -20.18 4.91
N LEU A 172 6.53 -18.89 5.15
CA LEU A 172 5.98 -17.83 4.31
C LEU A 172 6.53 -17.92 2.88
N PHE A 173 7.85 -18.11 2.72
CA PHE A 173 8.48 -18.21 1.40
C PHE A 173 7.96 -19.41 0.61
N LYS A 174 7.80 -20.58 1.24
CA LYS A 174 7.19 -21.75 0.58
C LYS A 174 5.75 -21.48 0.16
N LYS A 175 4.95 -20.81 1.00
CA LYS A 175 3.55 -20.50 0.71
C LYS A 175 3.38 -19.50 -0.44
N PHE A 176 4.27 -18.51 -0.54
CA PHE A 176 4.29 -17.58 -1.68
C PHE A 176 4.83 -18.24 -2.95
N SER A 177 5.88 -19.05 -2.84
CA SER A 177 6.45 -19.79 -3.97
C SER A 177 5.46 -20.80 -4.55
N SER A 178 4.61 -21.45 -3.76
CA SER A 178 3.61 -22.39 -4.29
C SER A 178 2.42 -21.67 -4.94
N ARG A 179 1.98 -20.53 -4.39
CA ARG A 179 0.87 -19.74 -4.97
C ARG A 179 1.25 -19.02 -6.27
N GLY A 180 2.53 -18.74 -6.49
CA GLY A 180 3.03 -18.13 -7.73
C GLY A 180 3.16 -19.11 -8.91
N ILE A 181 2.99 -20.42 -8.69
CA ILE A 181 3.05 -21.45 -9.74
C ILE A 181 1.64 -21.83 -10.23
N GLU A 182 0.59 -21.43 -9.51
CA GLU A 182 -0.83 -21.72 -9.84
C GLU A 182 -1.59 -20.55 -10.48
N ALA A 183 -0.93 -19.41 -10.76
CA ALA A 183 -1.51 -18.22 -11.38
C ALA A 183 -0.85 -17.91 -12.72
#